data_AF-A0A5N9CLN2-F1
#
_entry.id   AF-A0A5N9CLN2-F1
#
_cell.length_a   1.000
_cell.length_b   1.000
_cell.length_c   1.000
_cell.angle_alpha   90.00
_cell.angle_beta   90.00
_cell.angle_gamma   90.00
#
_symmetry.space_group_name_H-M   'P 1'
#
loop_
_entity.id
_entity.type
_entity.pdbx_description
1 polymer ?
#
loop_
_entity_poly.entity_id
_entity_poly.type
_entity_poly.pdbx_seq_one_letter_code
_entity_poly.pdbx_strand_id
1 'polypeptide(L)'
;MEQVLLHIPQSKHSSLLVGMENNDDAAVYKLTDQTAIVKSLDFFPPIVDDPYYFGSIAVTNALSDIYSMGATPLVGLNIACFPKTMSKDIIGKILLGGYEKAKEADVVIAGGHTIDDPEPKYGLEVTGIIKPGYEITNNNAMSGDKLILTKPLGTGIITTSMKNGKLKNDSAIILNAINVMNTLNRDASIAMTTIGVNSATDITGFGLLGHLYNMLKASNKSAKLIYNSIPIIKGTIQLVQENTPGGTLSNKQSL
;
A
#
# COMPACT_ATOMS: atom_id res chain seq x y z
N MET A 1 -15.39 -8.13 -0.25
CA MET A 1 -14.50 -9.09 -0.94
C MET A 1 -14.26 -10.32 -0.09
N GLU A 2 -13.81 -10.19 1.16
CA GLU A 2 -13.58 -11.33 2.09
C GLU A 2 -14.75 -12.33 2.15
N GLN A 3 -15.98 -11.84 2.34
CA GLN A 3 -17.20 -12.68 2.31
C GLN A 3 -17.42 -13.42 0.99
N VAL A 4 -16.96 -12.86 -0.14
CA VAL A 4 -17.06 -13.50 -1.46
C VAL A 4 -15.99 -14.57 -1.61
N LEU A 5 -14.76 -14.29 -1.17
CA LEU A 5 -13.62 -15.21 -1.27
C LEU A 5 -13.81 -16.49 -0.45
N LEU A 6 -14.59 -16.45 0.64
CA LEU A 6 -14.97 -17.65 1.41
C LEU A 6 -15.69 -18.72 0.58
N HIS A 7 -16.30 -18.33 -0.55
CA HIS A 7 -17.04 -19.24 -1.42
C HIS A 7 -16.19 -19.79 -2.58
N ILE A 8 -14.92 -19.37 -2.69
CA ILE A 8 -14.01 -19.82 -3.75
C ILE A 8 -13.13 -20.96 -3.22
N PRO A 9 -12.98 -22.08 -3.96
CA PRO A 9 -12.08 -23.15 -3.56
C PRO A 9 -10.66 -22.65 -3.37
N GLN A 10 -10.12 -22.83 -2.17
CA GLN A 10 -8.72 -22.49 -1.91
C GLN A 10 -7.81 -23.57 -2.48
N SER A 11 -6.92 -23.15 -3.39
CA SER A 11 -5.89 -24.03 -3.93
C SER A 11 -4.82 -24.27 -2.87
N LYS A 12 -4.74 -25.50 -2.36
CA LYS A 12 -3.65 -25.93 -1.47
C LYS A 12 -2.53 -26.51 -2.30
N HIS A 13 -1.42 -25.79 -2.38
CA HIS A 13 -0.20 -26.25 -3.05
C HIS A 13 0.96 -26.19 -2.05
N SER A 14 1.80 -27.22 -2.01
CA SER A 14 2.91 -27.31 -1.03
C SER A 14 3.92 -26.17 -1.14
N SER A 15 4.05 -25.57 -2.34
CA SER A 15 4.88 -24.39 -2.57
C SER A 15 4.22 -23.06 -2.23
N LEU A 16 2.91 -22.99 -1.96
CA LEU A 16 2.26 -21.76 -1.56
C LEU A 16 2.47 -21.56 -0.05
N LEU A 17 3.36 -20.63 0.32
CA LEU A 17 3.74 -20.37 1.71
C LEU A 17 2.77 -19.39 2.39
N VAL A 18 2.34 -18.37 1.64
CA VAL A 18 1.34 -17.39 2.07
C VAL A 18 0.34 -17.23 0.93
N GLY A 19 -0.92 -17.59 1.21
CA GLY A 19 -2.04 -17.51 0.29
C GLY A 19 -3.13 -16.56 0.76
N MET A 20 -4.38 -16.90 0.45
CA MET A 20 -5.55 -16.06 0.73
C MET A 20 -6.10 -16.23 2.15
N GLU A 21 -5.60 -17.21 2.90
CA GLU A 21 -6.17 -17.64 4.18
C GLU A 21 -6.14 -16.60 5.29
N ASN A 22 -5.16 -15.69 5.30
CA ASN A 22 -4.97 -14.71 6.38
C ASN A 22 -5.07 -13.25 5.92
N ASN A 23 -5.50 -12.98 4.67
CA ASN A 23 -5.48 -11.65 4.08
C ASN A 23 -4.13 -10.94 4.29
N ASP A 24 -3.03 -11.64 4.00
CA ASP A 24 -1.70 -11.03 4.02
C ASP A 24 -1.52 -10.07 2.84
N ASP A 25 -0.52 -9.20 2.92
CA ASP A 25 -0.35 -8.11 1.95
C ASP A 25 0.08 -8.62 0.57
N ALA A 26 0.73 -9.78 0.49
CA ALA A 26 1.17 -10.39 -0.76
C ALA A 26 1.18 -11.93 -0.72
N ALA A 27 1.11 -12.56 -1.89
CA ALA A 27 1.24 -14.00 -2.02
C ALA A 27 2.71 -14.43 -2.05
N VAL A 28 3.07 -15.49 -1.32
CA VAL A 28 4.44 -16.03 -1.29
C VAL A 28 4.46 -17.45 -1.85
N TYR A 29 5.23 -17.66 -2.92
CA TYR A 29 5.34 -18.95 -3.60
C TYR A 29 6.79 -19.43 -3.68
N LYS A 30 7.07 -20.57 -3.04
CA LYS A 30 8.39 -21.21 -2.98
C LYS A 30 8.79 -21.82 -4.33
N LEU A 31 9.93 -21.40 -4.86
CA LEU A 31 10.56 -22.00 -6.05
C LEU A 31 11.57 -23.07 -5.68
N THR A 32 12.40 -22.78 -4.67
CA THR A 32 13.43 -23.68 -4.13
C THR A 32 13.53 -23.50 -2.61
N ASP A 33 14.37 -24.28 -1.94
CA ASP A 33 14.65 -24.09 -0.50
C ASP A 33 15.36 -22.77 -0.17
N GLN A 34 15.92 -22.08 -1.17
CA GLN A 34 16.62 -20.80 -0.98
C GLN A 34 15.86 -19.61 -1.57
N THR A 35 14.78 -19.83 -2.33
CA THR A 35 14.10 -18.75 -3.05
C THR A 35 12.59 -18.98 -3.12
N ALA A 36 11.84 -17.98 -2.68
CA ALA A 36 10.43 -17.80 -2.96
C ALA A 36 10.22 -16.48 -3.70
N ILE A 37 9.18 -16.43 -4.52
CA ILE A 37 8.67 -15.19 -5.10
C ILE A 37 7.58 -14.61 -4.21
N VAL A 38 7.56 -13.30 -4.10
CA VAL A 38 6.49 -12.54 -3.45
C VAL A 38 5.77 -11.76 -4.53
N LYS A 39 4.44 -11.88 -4.59
CA LYS A 39 3.61 -11.26 -5.63
C LYS A 39 2.53 -10.41 -5.01
N SER A 40 2.49 -9.13 -5.38
CA SER A 40 1.35 -8.26 -5.11
C SER A 40 0.96 -7.47 -6.36
N LEU A 41 -0.25 -6.94 -6.34
CA LEU A 41 -0.84 -6.17 -7.41
C LEU A 41 -1.78 -5.14 -6.79
N ASP A 42 -1.48 -3.86 -7.01
CA ASP A 42 -2.37 -2.77 -6.61
C ASP A 42 -2.45 -1.69 -7.70
N PHE A 43 -3.65 -1.13 -7.87
CA PHE A 43 -3.98 -0.08 -8.83
C PHE A 43 -5.26 0.64 -8.41
N PHE A 44 -5.28 1.97 -8.54
CA PHE A 44 -6.37 2.79 -8.01
C PHE A 44 -6.57 4.06 -8.85
N PRO A 45 -7.72 4.76 -8.72
CA PRO A 45 -7.97 6.02 -9.43
C PRO A 45 -7.14 7.18 -8.86
N PRO A 46 -6.93 8.28 -9.61
CA PRO A 46 -6.15 9.43 -9.17
C PRO A 46 -6.52 9.95 -7.77
N ILE A 47 -5.49 10.12 -6.94
CA ILE A 47 -5.59 10.69 -5.59
C ILE A 47 -5.01 12.10 -5.50
N VAL A 48 -4.29 12.53 -6.54
CA VAL A 48 -3.73 13.88 -6.73
C VAL A 48 -3.94 14.31 -8.18
N ASP A 49 -4.00 15.62 -8.42
CA ASP A 49 -4.28 16.17 -9.76
C ASP A 49 -3.07 16.11 -10.69
N ASP A 50 -1.85 16.18 -10.13
CA ASP A 50 -0.64 16.10 -10.93
C ASP A 50 -0.41 14.65 -11.42
N PRO A 51 -0.40 14.41 -12.74
CA PRO A 51 -0.29 13.07 -13.29
C PRO A 51 1.03 12.38 -12.97
N TYR A 52 2.14 13.13 -12.91
CA TYR A 52 3.44 12.58 -12.58
C TYR A 52 3.45 12.07 -11.14
N TYR A 53 2.97 12.87 -10.19
CA TYR A 53 2.88 12.44 -8.80
C TYR A 53 1.88 11.30 -8.60
N PHE A 54 0.76 11.28 -9.34
CA PHE A 54 -0.16 10.14 -9.30
C PHE A 54 0.56 8.85 -9.71
N GLY A 55 1.29 8.86 -10.82
CA GLY A 55 2.06 7.70 -11.27
C GLY A 55 3.09 7.22 -10.26
N SER A 56 3.88 8.16 -9.71
CA SER A 56 4.89 7.87 -8.69
C SER A 56 4.27 7.31 -7.41
N ILE A 57 3.13 7.83 -6.95
CA ILE A 57 2.45 7.32 -5.75
C ILE A 57 1.86 5.93 -6.02
N ALA A 58 1.27 5.69 -7.18
CA ALA A 58 0.70 4.39 -7.55
C ALA A 58 1.76 3.29 -7.49
N VAL A 59 2.95 3.54 -8.04
CA VAL A 59 4.08 2.59 -7.95
C VAL A 59 4.61 2.49 -6.52
N THR A 60 4.73 3.60 -5.78
CA THR A 60 5.15 3.56 -4.37
C THR A 60 4.23 2.65 -3.53
N ASN A 61 2.92 2.74 -3.75
CA ASN A 61 1.92 1.94 -3.06
C ASN A 61 1.99 0.47 -3.48
N ALA A 62 2.07 0.17 -4.79
CA ALA A 62 2.18 -1.23 -5.25
C ALA A 62 3.46 -1.94 -4.76
N LEU A 63 4.55 -1.20 -4.55
CA LEU A 63 5.77 -1.74 -3.95
C LEU A 63 5.65 -1.98 -2.44
N SER A 64 4.68 -1.35 -1.77
CA SER A 64 4.53 -1.35 -0.31
C SER A 64 4.29 -2.75 0.25
N ASP A 65 3.44 -3.54 -0.40
CA ASP A 65 3.15 -4.92 0.01
C ASP A 65 4.38 -5.83 -0.05
N ILE A 66 5.24 -5.64 -1.06
CA ILE A 66 6.49 -6.41 -1.14
C ILE A 66 7.40 -6.03 0.03
N TYR A 67 7.48 -4.75 0.36
CA TYR A 67 8.26 -4.28 1.48
C TYR A 67 7.69 -4.74 2.83
N SER A 68 6.37 -4.80 3.03
CA SER A 68 5.74 -5.24 4.28
C SER A 68 5.97 -6.72 4.58
N MET A 69 6.14 -7.55 3.53
CA MET A 69 6.56 -8.95 3.67
C MET A 69 8.06 -9.14 3.99
N GLY A 70 8.84 -8.04 4.01
CA GLY A 70 10.31 -8.10 4.15
C GLY A 70 11.05 -8.55 2.88
N ALA A 71 10.37 -8.53 1.73
CA ALA A 71 10.92 -9.01 0.46
C ALA A 71 11.61 -7.88 -0.32
N THR A 72 12.48 -8.26 -1.26
CA THR A 72 13.13 -7.32 -2.18
C THR A 72 12.36 -7.29 -3.51
N PRO A 73 11.78 -6.14 -3.92
CA PRO A 73 11.11 -6.04 -5.22
C PRO A 73 12.12 -6.11 -6.37
N LEU A 74 11.76 -6.74 -7.49
CA LEU A 74 12.67 -6.92 -8.64
C LEU A 74 12.10 -6.39 -9.95
N VAL A 75 10.88 -6.81 -10.27
CA VAL A 75 10.26 -6.55 -11.58
C VAL A 75 8.78 -6.23 -11.39
N GLY A 76 8.26 -5.37 -12.24
CA GLY A 76 6.83 -5.09 -12.28
C GLY A 76 6.25 -4.94 -13.68
N LEU A 77 4.93 -5.10 -13.75
CA LEU A 77 4.13 -4.96 -14.96
C LEU A 77 3.06 -3.90 -14.74
N ASN A 78 2.99 -2.91 -15.63
CA ASN A 78 1.98 -1.86 -15.54
C ASN A 78 0.58 -2.45 -15.67
N ILE A 79 -0.34 -1.95 -14.85
CA ILE A 79 -1.78 -2.16 -15.01
C ILE A 79 -2.40 -0.78 -15.13
N ALA A 80 -3.04 -0.55 -16.27
CA ALA A 80 -3.58 0.76 -16.59
C ALA A 80 -4.97 0.68 -17.19
N CYS A 81 -5.83 1.57 -16.73
CA CYS A 81 -7.12 1.86 -17.32
C CYS A 81 -7.11 3.34 -17.67
N PHE A 82 -7.24 3.69 -18.95
CA PHE A 82 -7.28 5.10 -19.37
C PHE A 82 -8.43 5.31 -20.35
N PRO A 83 -9.22 6.40 -20.20
CA PRO A 83 -10.22 6.75 -21.18
C PRO A 83 -9.56 7.02 -22.53
N LYS A 84 -10.14 6.53 -23.63
CA LYS A 84 -9.68 6.91 -24.99
C LYS A 84 -9.59 8.42 -25.23
N THR A 85 -10.36 9.20 -24.50
CA THR A 85 -10.38 10.68 -24.57
C THR A 85 -9.24 11.35 -23.79
N MET A 86 -8.51 10.61 -22.96
CA MET A 86 -7.42 11.15 -22.16
C MET A 86 -6.22 11.52 -23.04
N SER A 87 -5.62 12.70 -22.78
CA SER A 87 -4.44 13.14 -23.51
C SER A 87 -3.26 12.17 -23.32
N LYS A 88 -2.57 11.88 -24.43
CA LYS A 88 -1.34 11.08 -24.42
C LYS A 88 -0.24 11.70 -23.55
N ASP A 89 -0.21 13.03 -23.42
CA ASP A 89 0.75 13.72 -22.57
C ASP A 89 0.47 13.48 -21.08
N ILE A 90 -0.81 13.40 -20.70
CA ILE A 90 -1.21 13.07 -19.32
C ILE A 90 -0.80 11.63 -19.02
N ILE A 91 -1.14 10.69 -19.92
CA ILE A 91 -0.75 9.28 -19.79
C ILE A 91 0.77 9.15 -19.70
N GLY A 92 1.51 9.84 -20.56
CA GLY A 92 2.97 9.85 -20.57
C GLY A 92 3.56 10.33 -19.24
N LYS A 93 2.98 11.38 -18.62
CA LYS A 93 3.41 11.86 -17.31
C LYS A 93 3.15 10.86 -16.19
N ILE A 94 1.99 10.17 -16.20
CA ILE A 94 1.68 9.11 -15.24
C ILE A 94 2.72 7.99 -15.33
N LEU A 95 2.95 7.49 -16.54
CA LEU A 95 3.92 6.41 -16.77
C LEU A 95 5.35 6.83 -16.43
N LEU A 96 5.72 8.09 -16.70
CA LEU A 96 7.04 8.62 -16.34
C LEU A 96 7.23 8.67 -14.82
N GLY A 97 6.25 9.16 -14.07
CA GLY A 97 6.33 9.19 -12.60
C GLY A 97 6.42 7.79 -12.00
N GLY A 98 5.63 6.84 -12.53
CA GLY A 98 5.73 5.44 -12.13
C GLY A 98 7.10 4.83 -12.45
N TYR A 99 7.63 5.09 -13.65
CA TYR A 99 8.95 4.62 -14.08
C TYR A 99 10.08 5.16 -13.20
N GLU A 100 10.11 6.46 -12.92
CA GLU A 100 11.17 7.05 -12.10
C GLU A 100 11.12 6.55 -10.66
N LYS A 101 9.93 6.30 -10.11
CA LYS A 101 9.77 5.67 -8.80
C LYS A 101 10.23 4.22 -8.78
N ALA A 102 9.89 3.43 -9.79
CA ALA A 102 10.37 2.06 -9.92
C ALA A 102 11.90 2.03 -10.02
N LYS A 103 12.50 2.97 -10.77
CA LYS A 103 13.94 3.13 -10.88
C LYS A 103 14.59 3.50 -9.53
N GLU A 104 14.00 4.41 -8.75
CA GLU A 104 14.45 4.70 -7.37
C GLU A 104 14.41 3.43 -6.49
N ALA A 105 13.44 2.55 -6.73
CA ALA A 105 13.31 1.27 -6.07
C ALA A 105 14.16 0.14 -6.69
N ASP A 106 15.06 0.42 -7.64
CA ASP A 106 15.85 -0.59 -8.39
C ASP A 106 14.98 -1.69 -9.04
N VAL A 107 13.74 -1.36 -9.38
CA VAL A 107 12.76 -2.26 -9.99
C VAL A 107 12.69 -2.02 -11.49
N VAL A 108 12.71 -3.10 -12.27
CA VAL A 108 12.53 -3.05 -13.72
C VAL A 108 11.05 -3.11 -14.06
N ILE A 109 10.55 -2.12 -14.80
CA ILE A 109 9.22 -2.22 -15.43
C ILE A 109 9.36 -2.96 -16.77
N ALA A 110 8.81 -4.17 -16.85
CA ALA A 110 9.03 -5.10 -17.97
C ALA A 110 7.88 -5.13 -18.99
N GLY A 111 6.93 -4.19 -18.90
CA GLY A 111 5.78 -4.11 -19.80
C GLY A 111 4.51 -3.79 -19.03
N GLY A 112 3.40 -4.40 -19.45
CA GLY A 112 2.11 -4.25 -18.79
C GLY A 112 0.93 -4.45 -19.72
N HIS A 113 -0.26 -4.13 -19.22
CA HIS A 113 -1.50 -4.16 -19.97
C HIS A 113 -2.30 -2.87 -19.77
N THR A 114 -2.99 -2.42 -20.81
CA THR A 114 -3.81 -1.22 -20.78
C THR A 114 -5.18 -1.50 -21.39
N ILE A 115 -6.23 -1.07 -20.70
CA ILE A 115 -7.62 -1.16 -21.17
C ILE A 115 -8.30 0.22 -21.19
N ASP A 116 -9.36 0.32 -21.98
CA ASP A 116 -10.23 1.50 -22.04
C ASP A 116 -11.23 1.48 -20.89
N ASP A 117 -11.30 2.56 -20.11
CA ASP A 117 -12.21 2.72 -18.96
C ASP A 117 -12.54 4.21 -18.78
N PRO A 118 -13.80 4.59 -18.50
CA PRO A 118 -14.17 5.98 -18.24
C PRO A 118 -13.44 6.63 -17.06
N GLU A 119 -13.07 5.85 -16.03
CA GLU A 119 -12.34 6.33 -14.87
C GLU A 119 -10.88 5.86 -14.94
N PRO A 120 -9.91 6.78 -14.99
CA PRO A 120 -8.51 6.41 -15.05
C PRO A 120 -8.08 5.66 -13.79
N LYS A 121 -7.29 4.59 -13.96
CA LYS A 121 -6.70 3.80 -12.88
C LYS A 121 -5.30 3.39 -13.29
N TYR A 122 -4.35 3.43 -12.37
CA TYR A 122 -2.98 3.04 -12.67
C TYR A 122 -2.35 2.39 -11.44
N GLY A 123 -1.46 1.44 -11.71
CA GLY A 123 -0.71 0.72 -10.70
C GLY A 123 0.22 -0.30 -11.31
N LEU A 124 0.68 -1.23 -10.49
CA LEU A 124 1.75 -2.16 -10.82
C LEU A 124 1.46 -3.53 -10.20
N GLU A 125 1.59 -4.58 -11.00
CA GLU A 125 1.89 -5.90 -10.44
C GLU A 125 3.40 -5.94 -10.15
N VAL A 126 3.77 -6.41 -8.97
CA VAL A 126 5.16 -6.47 -8.52
C VAL A 126 5.50 -7.90 -8.15
N THR A 127 6.62 -8.36 -8.69
CA THR A 127 7.29 -9.58 -8.25
C THR A 127 8.56 -9.21 -7.48
N GLY A 128 8.62 -9.64 -6.23
CA GLY A 128 9.80 -9.62 -5.38
C GLY A 128 10.32 -11.01 -5.07
N ILE A 129 11.43 -11.07 -4.33
CA ILE A 129 12.05 -12.31 -3.87
C ILE A 129 12.29 -12.28 -2.37
N ILE A 130 12.23 -13.47 -1.78
CA ILE A 130 12.57 -13.69 -0.38
C ILE A 130 13.12 -15.10 -0.19
N LYS A 131 13.89 -15.32 0.88
CA LYS A 131 14.26 -16.66 1.31
C LYS A 131 13.09 -17.27 2.09
N PRO A 132 12.64 -18.51 1.78
CA PRO A 132 11.57 -19.15 2.55
C PRO A 132 11.88 -19.19 4.07
N GLY A 133 10.89 -18.85 4.88
CA GLY A 133 10.98 -18.73 6.34
C GLY A 133 11.50 -17.38 6.83
N TYR A 134 11.77 -16.42 5.94
CA TYR A 134 12.14 -15.04 6.28
C TYR A 134 11.02 -14.04 6.00
N GLU A 135 9.92 -14.49 5.39
CA GLU A 135 8.71 -13.68 5.21
C GLU A 135 8.16 -13.20 6.56
N ILE A 136 7.83 -11.91 6.61
CA ILE A 136 7.18 -11.30 7.76
C ILE A 136 5.70 -11.23 7.43
N THR A 137 4.88 -11.89 8.25
CA THR A 137 3.42 -11.94 8.06
C THR A 137 2.71 -10.98 9.00
N ASN A 138 1.48 -10.62 8.66
CA ASN A 138 0.63 -9.76 9.50
C ASN A 138 -0.07 -10.50 10.67
N ASN A 139 0.23 -11.77 10.90
CA ASN A 139 -0.54 -12.63 11.82
C ASN A 139 0.24 -13.16 13.02
N ASN A 140 1.47 -12.72 13.25
CA ASN A 140 2.34 -13.29 14.28
C ASN A 140 2.74 -12.30 15.40
N ALA A 141 1.91 -11.28 15.67
CA ALA A 141 2.14 -10.33 16.77
C ALA A 141 2.17 -11.04 18.14
N MET A 142 3.09 -10.63 19.01
CA MET A 142 3.33 -11.23 20.31
C MET A 142 3.01 -10.29 21.48
N SER A 143 2.68 -10.88 22.63
CA SER A 143 2.50 -10.10 23.86
C SER A 143 3.82 -9.47 24.29
N GLY A 144 3.85 -8.14 24.44
CA GLY A 144 5.06 -7.39 24.78
C GLY A 144 5.63 -6.57 23.62
N ASP A 145 5.18 -6.84 22.39
CA ASP A 145 5.58 -6.09 21.20
C ASP A 145 5.29 -4.58 21.34
N LYS A 146 6.10 -3.79 20.64
CA LYS A 146 5.88 -2.35 20.47
C LYS A 146 5.31 -2.08 19.09
N LEU A 147 4.28 -1.24 19.02
CA LEU A 147 3.72 -0.77 17.76
C LEU A 147 4.55 0.40 17.24
N ILE A 148 5.10 0.25 16.04
CA ILE A 148 5.91 1.27 15.37
C ILE A 148 5.20 1.67 14.07
N LEU A 149 5.07 2.97 13.83
CA LEU A 149 4.51 3.52 12.60
C LEU A 149 5.57 4.38 11.92
N THR A 150 5.86 4.08 10.65
CA THR A 150 6.99 4.68 9.92
C THR A 150 6.61 5.89 9.07
N LYS A 151 5.31 6.12 8.87
CA LYS A 151 4.76 7.28 8.16
C LYS A 151 3.62 7.92 8.95
N PRO A 152 3.51 9.26 8.96
CA PRO A 152 2.40 9.93 9.61
C PRO A 152 1.06 9.64 8.92
N LEU A 153 -0.03 9.62 9.69
CA LEU A 153 -1.39 9.49 9.18
C LEU A 153 -1.90 10.80 8.58
N GLY A 154 -2.98 10.72 7.78
CA GLY A 154 -3.77 11.88 7.37
C GLY A 154 -3.93 12.10 5.86
N THR A 155 -3.23 11.30 5.04
CA THR A 155 -3.25 11.43 3.57
C THR A 155 -4.65 11.38 2.99
N GLY A 156 -5.51 10.44 3.41
CA GLY A 156 -6.89 10.32 2.92
C GLY A 156 -7.77 11.55 3.19
N ILE A 157 -7.57 12.22 4.32
CA ILE A 157 -8.29 13.46 4.67
C ILE A 157 -7.81 14.61 3.80
N ILE A 158 -6.49 14.71 3.61
CA ILE A 158 -5.88 15.75 2.78
C ILE A 158 -6.30 15.59 1.32
N THR A 159 -6.20 14.39 0.74
CA THR A 159 -6.58 14.14 -0.66
C THR A 159 -8.08 14.33 -0.88
N THR A 160 -8.93 13.97 0.09
CA THR A 160 -10.37 14.28 0.04
C THR A 160 -10.63 15.79 0.06
N SER A 161 -9.90 16.53 0.90
CA SER A 161 -9.98 17.99 0.96
C SER A 161 -9.52 18.66 -0.34
N MET A 162 -8.47 18.12 -0.98
CA MET A 162 -7.99 18.54 -2.29
C MET A 162 -9.07 18.33 -3.36
N LYS A 163 -9.64 17.12 -3.45
CA LYS A 163 -10.72 16.79 -4.40
C LYS A 163 -11.94 17.70 -4.23
N ASN A 164 -12.25 18.10 -3.01
CA ASN A 164 -13.33 19.05 -2.70
C ASN A 164 -12.96 20.52 -2.93
N GLY A 165 -11.76 20.82 -3.44
CA GLY A 165 -11.30 22.17 -3.74
C GLY A 165 -11.01 23.05 -2.53
N LYS A 166 -10.88 22.46 -1.32
CA LYS A 166 -10.67 23.20 -0.06
C LYS A 166 -9.21 23.61 0.18
N LEU A 167 -8.27 23.02 -0.55
CA LEU A 167 -6.83 23.23 -0.36
C LEU A 167 -6.14 23.98 -1.51
N LYS A 168 -6.90 24.66 -2.38
CA LYS A 168 -6.36 25.31 -3.60
C LYS A 168 -5.19 26.28 -3.34
N ASN A 169 -5.11 26.87 -2.14
CA ASN A 169 -4.07 27.83 -1.77
C ASN A 169 -3.07 27.30 -0.72
N ASP A 170 -3.20 26.06 -0.26
CA ASP A 170 -2.32 25.48 0.76
C ASP A 170 -1.36 24.47 0.11
N SER A 171 -0.38 25.00 -0.62
CA SER A 171 0.60 24.17 -1.33
C SER A 171 1.48 23.36 -0.39
N ALA A 172 1.68 23.83 0.85
CA ALA A 172 2.55 23.17 1.83
C ALA A 172 1.94 21.87 2.35
N ILE A 173 0.66 21.85 2.72
CA ILE A 173 0.01 20.61 3.20
C ILE A 173 -0.11 19.58 2.09
N ILE A 174 -0.39 20.02 0.86
CA ILE A 174 -0.47 19.16 -0.33
C ILE A 174 0.89 18.52 -0.60
N LEU A 175 1.96 19.34 -0.65
CA LEU A 175 3.31 18.84 -0.89
C LEU A 175 3.77 17.87 0.19
N ASN A 176 3.45 18.13 1.46
CA ASN A 176 3.76 17.21 2.55
C ASN A 176 3.04 15.86 2.39
N ALA A 177 1.76 15.85 2.02
CA ALA A 177 1.05 14.61 1.76
C ALA A 177 1.62 13.85 0.55
N ILE A 178 1.94 14.56 -0.54
CA ILE A 178 2.60 13.98 -1.72
C ILE A 178 3.94 13.36 -1.33
N ASN A 179 4.76 14.05 -0.53
CA ASN A 179 6.05 13.54 -0.09
C ASN A 179 5.89 12.26 0.75
N VAL A 180 4.98 12.26 1.74
CA VAL A 180 4.70 11.08 2.57
C VAL A 180 4.23 9.88 1.73
N MET A 181 3.36 10.12 0.74
CA MET A 181 2.85 9.07 -0.15
C MET A 181 3.90 8.58 -1.16
N ASN A 182 4.90 9.40 -1.50
CA ASN A 182 5.97 9.04 -2.43
C ASN A 182 7.20 8.43 -1.76
N THR A 183 7.33 8.49 -0.44
CA THR A 183 8.43 7.83 0.27
C THR A 183 8.29 6.31 0.14
N LEU A 184 9.30 5.61 -0.40
CA LEU A 184 9.31 4.14 -0.43
C LEU A 184 9.36 3.55 0.98
N ASN A 185 8.74 2.38 1.20
CA ASN A 185 8.86 1.63 2.45
C ASN A 185 10.17 0.83 2.56
N ARG A 186 11.13 1.05 1.65
CA ARG A 186 12.44 0.36 1.60
C ARG A 186 13.17 0.40 2.93
N ASP A 187 13.39 1.60 3.48
CA ASP A 187 14.18 1.75 4.70
C ASP A 187 13.46 1.16 5.93
N ALA A 188 12.12 1.25 5.95
CA ALA A 188 11.30 0.60 6.97
C ALA A 188 11.43 -0.94 6.89
N SER A 189 11.41 -1.50 5.67
CA SER A 189 11.58 -2.93 5.41
C SER A 189 12.98 -3.41 5.82
N ILE A 190 14.03 -2.64 5.51
CA ILE A 190 15.41 -2.94 5.95
C ILE A 190 15.50 -2.90 7.48
N ALA A 191 14.94 -1.88 8.12
CA ALA A 191 14.96 -1.77 9.58
C ALA A 191 14.22 -2.93 10.26
N MET A 192 13.01 -3.27 9.79
CA MET A 192 12.20 -4.33 10.41
C MET A 192 12.81 -5.72 10.23
N THR A 193 13.41 -5.99 9.06
CA THR A 193 14.09 -7.27 8.79
C THR A 193 15.40 -7.39 9.57
N THR A 194 16.15 -6.29 9.72
CA THR A 194 17.40 -6.27 10.50
C THR A 194 17.16 -6.52 11.99
N ILE A 195 16.08 -5.96 12.54
CA ILE A 195 15.73 -6.14 13.96
C ILE A 195 15.08 -7.51 14.22
N GLY A 196 14.38 -8.06 13.23
CA GLY A 196 13.60 -9.30 13.38
C GLY A 196 12.27 -9.03 14.09
N VAL A 197 11.38 -8.29 13.44
CA VAL A 197 10.03 -8.05 13.96
C VAL A 197 9.17 -9.32 13.92
N ASN A 198 8.22 -9.42 14.85
CA ASN A 198 7.30 -10.56 14.90
C ASN A 198 6.20 -10.49 13.83
N SER A 199 5.78 -9.29 13.47
CA SER A 199 4.71 -9.06 12.50
C SER A 199 4.80 -7.66 11.89
N ALA A 200 4.35 -7.51 10.64
CA ALA A 200 4.29 -6.24 9.94
C ALA A 200 3.08 -6.21 9.00
N THR A 201 2.64 -5.00 8.65
CA THR A 201 1.69 -4.70 7.57
C THR A 201 1.85 -3.23 7.22
N ASP A 202 1.35 -2.81 6.06
CA ASP A 202 1.36 -1.41 5.66
C ASP A 202 -0.01 -0.72 5.85
N ILE A 203 0.01 0.56 6.22
CA ILE A 203 -1.22 1.29 6.52
C ILE A 203 -1.76 1.98 5.25
N THR A 204 -2.72 1.31 4.60
CA THR A 204 -3.37 1.76 3.35
C THR A 204 -4.85 2.12 3.56
N GLY A 205 -5.74 1.70 2.64
CA GLY A 205 -7.14 2.13 2.56
C GLY A 205 -8.00 1.79 3.78
N PHE A 206 -7.65 0.76 4.55
CA PHE A 206 -8.36 0.39 5.79
C PHE A 206 -8.02 1.30 6.97
N GLY A 207 -6.98 2.13 6.83
CA GLY A 207 -6.49 3.00 7.89
C GLY A 207 -5.87 2.23 9.06
N LEU A 208 -5.31 2.97 10.03
CA LEU A 208 -4.55 2.38 11.14
C LEU A 208 -5.35 1.33 11.91
N LEU A 209 -6.59 1.65 12.28
CA LEU A 209 -7.40 0.77 13.12
C LEU A 209 -7.86 -0.49 12.38
N GLY A 210 -8.14 -0.41 11.08
CA GLY A 210 -8.53 -1.57 10.28
C GLY A 210 -7.38 -2.58 10.17
N HIS A 211 -6.20 -2.10 9.77
CA HIS A 211 -5.00 -2.93 9.65
C HIS A 211 -4.53 -3.49 10.99
N LEU A 212 -4.52 -2.67 12.04
CA LEU A 212 -4.19 -3.14 13.39
C LEU A 212 -5.20 -4.16 13.91
N TYR A 213 -6.50 -3.98 13.64
CA TYR A 213 -7.52 -4.95 14.02
C TYR A 213 -7.30 -6.30 13.34
N ASN A 214 -7.03 -6.32 12.04
CA ASN A 214 -6.76 -7.55 11.29
C ASN A 214 -5.55 -8.30 11.87
N MET A 215 -4.45 -7.58 12.09
CA MET A 215 -3.23 -8.15 12.70
C MET A 215 -3.53 -8.75 14.08
N LEU A 216 -4.17 -7.98 14.96
CA LEU A 216 -4.47 -8.43 16.34
C LEU A 216 -5.45 -9.60 16.36
N LYS A 217 -6.45 -9.61 15.47
CA LYS A 217 -7.40 -10.71 15.33
C LYS A 217 -6.70 -11.99 14.88
N ALA A 218 -5.85 -11.90 13.85
CA ALA A 218 -5.10 -13.05 13.34
C ALA A 218 -4.10 -13.61 14.37
N SER A 219 -3.48 -12.73 15.16
CA SER A 219 -2.55 -13.12 16.24
C SER A 219 -3.22 -13.48 17.57
N ASN A 220 -4.55 -13.33 17.68
CA ASN A 220 -5.30 -13.44 18.93
C ASN A 220 -4.69 -12.58 20.07
N LYS A 221 -4.48 -11.29 19.79
CA LYS A 221 -3.90 -10.29 20.69
C LYS A 221 -4.80 -9.06 20.84
N SER A 222 -4.38 -8.15 21.72
CA SER A 222 -4.94 -6.80 21.83
C SER A 222 -3.81 -5.78 21.92
N ALA A 223 -4.09 -4.53 21.60
CA ALA A 223 -3.12 -3.44 21.70
C ALA A 223 -3.67 -2.23 22.44
N LYS A 224 -2.76 -1.46 23.05
CA LYS A 224 -3.05 -0.15 23.62
C LYS A 224 -2.36 0.92 22.78
N LEU A 225 -3.15 1.82 22.20
CA LEU A 225 -2.65 2.99 21.49
C LEU A 225 -2.60 4.20 22.42
N ILE A 226 -1.51 4.96 22.33
CA ILE A 226 -1.38 6.27 22.97
C ILE A 226 -1.64 7.30 21.88
N TYR A 227 -2.83 7.89 21.89
CA TYR A 227 -3.29 8.82 20.83
C TYR A 227 -2.27 9.92 20.51
N ASN A 228 -1.72 10.57 21.54
CA ASN A 228 -0.76 11.66 21.39
C ASN A 228 0.61 11.23 20.81
N SER A 229 0.88 9.93 20.72
CA SER A 229 2.11 9.39 20.13
C SER A 229 1.93 8.98 18.66
N ILE A 230 0.71 9.08 18.12
CA ILE A 230 0.44 8.74 16.72
C ILE A 230 0.87 9.92 15.84
N PRO A 231 1.85 9.75 14.94
CA PRO A 231 2.28 10.81 14.05
C PRO A 231 1.18 11.14 13.04
N ILE A 232 0.89 12.44 12.86
CA ILE A 232 -0.14 12.94 11.94
C ILE A 232 0.49 14.06 11.11
N ILE A 233 0.16 14.12 9.82
CA ILE A 233 0.60 15.19 8.94
C ILE A 233 0.08 16.53 9.49
N LYS A 234 0.97 17.50 9.64
CA LYS A 234 0.61 18.83 10.15
C LYS A 234 -0.47 19.45 9.26
N GLY A 235 -1.54 19.94 9.88
CA GLY A 235 -2.69 20.52 9.17
C GLY A 235 -3.86 19.56 8.96
N THR A 236 -3.66 18.24 9.12
CA THR A 236 -4.74 17.26 8.91
C THR A 236 -5.89 17.42 9.90
N ILE A 237 -5.60 17.70 11.19
CA ILE A 237 -6.63 17.75 12.24
C ILE A 237 -7.65 18.87 11.97
N GLN A 238 -7.22 20.00 11.43
CA GLN A 238 -8.12 21.10 11.05
C GLN A 238 -9.11 20.66 9.96
N LEU A 239 -8.68 19.81 9.03
CA LEU A 239 -9.51 19.36 7.90
C LEU A 239 -10.56 18.32 8.32
N VAL A 240 -10.30 17.54 9.37
CA VAL A 240 -11.23 16.51 9.90
C VAL A 240 -12.59 17.12 10.26
N GLN A 241 -12.61 18.35 10.78
CA GLN A 241 -13.84 19.03 11.18
C GLN A 241 -14.74 19.38 9.99
N GLU A 242 -14.16 19.43 8.78
CA GLU A 242 -14.84 19.91 7.59
C GLU A 242 -15.07 18.82 6.54
N ASN A 243 -14.48 17.64 6.69
CA ASN A 243 -14.76 16.47 5.86
C ASN A 243 -14.31 15.16 6.53
N THR A 244 -15.07 14.11 6.23
CA THR A 244 -14.71 12.72 6.56
C THR A 244 -14.63 11.93 5.26
N PRO A 245 -13.48 11.31 4.94
CA PRO A 245 -13.36 10.47 3.75
C PRO A 245 -14.38 9.33 3.76
N GLY A 246 -14.95 9.00 2.59
CA GLY A 246 -15.90 7.88 2.46
C GLY A 246 -15.32 6.56 2.99
N GLY A 247 -14.03 6.30 2.71
CA GLY A 247 -13.33 5.12 3.23
C GLY A 247 -13.33 5.03 4.75
N THR A 248 -13.22 6.15 5.47
CA THR A 248 -13.29 6.16 6.95
C THR A 248 -14.66 5.68 7.44
N LEU A 249 -15.74 6.08 6.79
CA LEU A 249 -17.10 5.65 7.15
C LEU A 249 -17.31 4.16 6.84
N SER A 250 -16.84 3.68 5.68
CA SER A 250 -16.91 2.27 5.30
C SER A 250 -16.10 1.37 6.25
N ASN A 251 -14.90 1.80 6.63
CA ASN A 251 -14.05 1.03 7.56
C ASN A 251 -14.70 0.92 8.94
N LYS A 252 -15.34 2.00 9.43
CA LYS A 252 -16.06 1.97 10.71
C LYS A 252 -17.20 0.95 10.75
N GLN A 253 -17.86 0.69 9.62
CA GLN A 253 -18.92 -0.32 9.54
C GLN A 253 -18.38 -1.76 9.49
N SER A 254 -17.08 -1.92 9.18
CA SER A 254 -16.44 -3.22 8.96
C SER A 254 -15.63 -3.70 10.17
N LEU A 255 -15.38 -2.82 11.15
CA LEU A 255 -14.80 -3.13 12.47
C LEU A 255 -15.86 -3.68 13.42
#